data_AF-A0A8T4QL71-F1
#
_entry.id   AF-A0A8T4QL71-F1
#
_cell.length_a   1.000
_cell.length_b   1.000
_cell.length_c   1.000
_cell.angle_alpha   90.00
_cell.angle_beta   90.00
_cell.angle_gamma   90.00
#
_symmetry.space_group_name_H-M   'P 1'
#
loop_
_entity.id
_entity.type
_entity.pdbx_description
1 polymer ?
#
loop_
_entity_poly.entity_id
_entity_poly.type
_entity_poly.pdbx_seq_one_letter_code
_entity_poly.pdbx_strand_id
1 'polypeptide(L)'
;MKTALKSSPEYREFKKLELWKAIPSLPLLESALHHYRESSLLFDHLYDQTKNVYSKLPKRMNGDEAFVHPLNIVVYLQQAGIKDEVTLCAGLIHDLPEEKVDVFKEENKIKGFTTGLNQLDQYEQQVFTQFRRELLSFSRKKMINPEIIKQLLLVTKLLTRNKKDFYYKYIHKIFRCSDVLAKERALEVKLADRIHNSICIECFSEEERIFQCFKNLFILNNTKRYLLQKKGKKLFAEPLTPLEILFKKCGKATYEALLNLGHLCIKKGMGDVKVMIQLAFKKFALEQSGLWKVTKLDEKEVHLVRLFQDIIRKYDYRLYHKWKKLEVHKEKQRHYVEKFFANYHYPPEVIQAIIDYKDAYGLKELIACLLYIPDYVLGGFEAENLFKSE
;
A
#
# COMPACT_ATOMS: atom_id res chain seq x y z
N MET A 1 -9.67 -37.51 -13.54
CA MET A 1 -10.59 -36.38 -13.22
C MET A 1 -9.90 -35.17 -12.60
N LYS A 2 -9.18 -35.26 -11.46
CA LYS A 2 -8.54 -34.08 -10.81
C LYS A 2 -7.50 -33.34 -11.67
N THR A 3 -6.81 -34.04 -12.58
CA THR A 3 -5.82 -33.47 -13.51
C THR A 3 -6.47 -32.73 -14.68
N ALA A 4 -7.55 -33.27 -15.26
CA ALA A 4 -8.32 -32.62 -16.32
C ALA A 4 -9.00 -31.31 -15.87
N LEU A 5 -9.40 -31.21 -14.60
CA LEU A 5 -9.96 -29.99 -14.02
C LEU A 5 -8.92 -28.87 -13.88
N LYS A 6 -7.64 -29.19 -13.62
CA LYS A 6 -6.56 -28.20 -13.48
C LYS A 6 -6.04 -27.66 -14.82
N SER A 7 -6.43 -28.28 -15.94
CA SER A 7 -6.07 -27.83 -17.29
C SER A 7 -7.12 -26.95 -17.95
N SER A 8 -8.32 -26.83 -17.36
CA SER A 8 -9.45 -26.11 -17.96
C SER A 8 -9.19 -24.59 -18.08
N PRO A 9 -9.80 -23.91 -19.05
CA PRO A 9 -9.73 -22.45 -19.16
C PRO A 9 -10.21 -21.73 -17.88
N GLU A 10 -11.28 -22.21 -17.26
CA GLU A 10 -11.84 -21.65 -16.02
C GLU A 10 -10.87 -21.77 -14.86
N TYR A 11 -10.16 -22.90 -14.74
CA TYR A 11 -9.14 -23.05 -13.70
C TYR A 11 -7.98 -22.08 -13.94
N ARG A 12 -7.56 -21.84 -15.19
CA ARG A 12 -6.51 -20.85 -15.51
C ARG A 12 -6.96 -19.45 -15.10
N GLU A 13 -8.19 -19.06 -15.42
CA GLU A 13 -8.75 -17.77 -15.00
C GLU A 13 -8.90 -17.68 -13.47
N PHE A 14 -9.35 -18.76 -12.80
CA PHE A 14 -9.37 -18.84 -11.35
C PHE A 14 -7.98 -18.60 -10.74
N LYS A 15 -6.91 -19.21 -11.28
CA LYS A 15 -5.54 -18.99 -10.77
C LYS A 15 -5.05 -17.56 -10.99
N LYS A 16 -5.48 -16.89 -12.08
CA LYS A 16 -5.24 -15.45 -12.27
C LYS A 16 -5.96 -14.62 -11.21
N LEU A 17 -7.16 -15.02 -10.82
CA LEU A 17 -7.96 -14.31 -9.82
C LEU A 17 -7.49 -14.61 -8.38
N GLU A 18 -7.09 -15.84 -8.05
CA GLU A 18 -6.73 -16.30 -6.70
C GLU A 18 -5.73 -15.35 -6.02
N LEU A 19 -5.99 -14.94 -4.78
CA LEU A 19 -5.04 -14.10 -4.06
C LEU A 19 -3.82 -14.90 -3.63
N TRP A 20 -2.66 -14.26 -3.70
CA TRP A 20 -1.45 -14.81 -3.13
C TRP A 20 -1.55 -14.81 -1.61
N LYS A 21 -0.90 -15.78 -0.98
CA LYS A 21 -0.88 -15.94 0.48
C LYS A 21 0.49 -15.53 1.00
N ALA A 22 0.54 -15.00 2.22
CA ALA A 22 1.79 -14.82 2.93
C ALA A 22 2.34 -16.18 3.34
N ILE A 23 3.66 -16.35 3.20
CA ILE A 23 4.40 -17.48 3.74
C ILE A 23 4.97 -17.01 5.07
N PRO A 24 4.43 -17.43 6.23
CA PRO A 24 4.85 -16.93 7.54
C PRO A 24 6.17 -17.54 8.02
N SER A 25 6.65 -18.60 7.35
CA SER A 25 7.80 -19.40 7.77
C SER A 25 9.05 -19.01 6.99
N LEU A 26 10.08 -18.56 7.71
CA LEU A 26 11.39 -18.25 7.14
C LEU A 26 12.02 -19.45 6.41
N PRO A 27 12.04 -20.69 6.95
CA PRO A 27 12.52 -21.85 6.21
C PRO A 27 11.80 -22.10 4.87
N LEU A 28 10.47 -21.90 4.82
CA LEU A 28 9.72 -22.08 3.57
C LEU A 28 10.06 -20.99 2.54
N LEU A 29 10.27 -19.75 2.99
CA LEU A 29 10.73 -18.66 2.13
C LEU A 29 12.16 -18.87 1.63
N GLU A 30 13.07 -19.32 2.51
CA GLU A 30 14.44 -19.67 2.13
C GLU A 30 14.45 -20.78 1.08
N SER A 31 13.61 -21.81 1.23
CA SER A 31 13.44 -22.86 0.24
C SER A 31 12.88 -22.32 -1.09
N ALA A 32 11.85 -21.46 -1.04
CA ALA A 32 11.26 -20.86 -2.24
C ALA A 32 12.25 -19.99 -3.04
N LEU A 33 13.22 -19.37 -2.35
CA LEU A 33 14.21 -18.47 -2.94
C LEU A 33 15.57 -19.13 -3.19
N HIS A 34 15.76 -20.39 -2.79
CA HIS A 34 17.05 -21.08 -2.81
C HIS A 34 17.75 -21.02 -4.17
N HIS A 35 17.08 -21.49 -5.23
CA HIS A 35 17.66 -21.50 -6.58
C HIS A 35 18.04 -20.10 -7.06
N TYR A 36 17.25 -19.08 -6.69
CA TYR A 36 17.57 -17.71 -7.07
C TYR A 36 18.81 -17.20 -6.33
N ARG A 37 18.90 -17.47 -5.02
CA ARG A 37 20.07 -17.12 -4.20
C ARG A 37 21.35 -17.74 -4.74
N GLU A 38 21.34 -19.02 -5.10
CA GLU A 38 22.51 -19.69 -5.69
C GLU A 38 22.94 -19.07 -7.03
N SER A 39 21.97 -18.60 -7.81
CA SER A 39 22.22 -18.05 -9.15
C SER A 39 22.63 -16.56 -9.17
N SER A 40 22.32 -15.79 -8.13
CA SER A 40 22.56 -14.34 -8.07
C SER A 40 23.47 -13.96 -6.90
N LEU A 41 24.74 -13.69 -7.22
CA LEU A 41 25.74 -13.24 -6.24
C LEU A 41 25.34 -11.93 -5.54
N LEU A 42 24.68 -11.03 -6.27
CA LEU A 42 24.22 -9.76 -5.71
C LEU A 42 23.08 -9.97 -4.71
N PHE A 43 22.09 -10.79 -5.08
CA PHE A 43 20.96 -11.06 -4.22
C PHE A 43 21.39 -11.79 -2.95
N ASP A 44 22.28 -12.78 -3.05
CA ASP A 44 22.78 -13.52 -1.89
C ASP A 44 23.57 -12.62 -0.93
N HIS A 45 24.43 -11.73 -1.47
CA HIS A 45 25.11 -10.73 -0.65
C HIS A 45 24.14 -9.81 0.10
N LEU A 46 23.11 -9.32 -0.60
CA LEU A 46 22.09 -8.46 0.00
C LEU A 46 21.21 -9.21 1.00
N TYR A 47 20.98 -10.50 0.79
CA TYR A 47 20.23 -11.36 1.70
C TYR A 47 20.89 -11.39 3.07
N ASP A 48 22.19 -11.68 3.13
CA ASP A 48 22.92 -11.74 4.39
C ASP A 48 22.95 -10.38 5.08
N GLN A 49 23.22 -9.31 4.32
CA GLN A 49 23.19 -7.94 4.86
C GLN A 49 21.82 -7.58 5.44
N THR A 50 20.75 -7.90 4.74
CA THR A 50 19.38 -7.59 5.17
C THR A 50 18.98 -8.43 6.37
N LYS A 51 19.23 -9.74 6.35
CA LYS A 51 18.97 -10.67 7.46
C LYS A 51 19.63 -10.20 8.75
N ASN A 52 20.88 -9.75 8.68
CA ASN A 52 21.65 -9.26 9.83
C ASN A 52 21.08 -7.97 10.45
N VAL A 53 20.46 -7.10 9.66
CA VAL A 53 19.78 -5.91 10.19
C VAL A 53 18.44 -6.31 10.79
N TYR A 54 17.66 -7.11 10.06
CA TYR A 54 16.32 -7.51 10.48
C TYR A 54 16.31 -8.42 11.71
N SER A 55 17.40 -9.15 11.99
CA SER A 55 17.54 -9.95 13.22
C SER A 55 17.63 -9.09 14.49
N LYS A 56 17.86 -7.78 14.36
CA LYS A 56 17.87 -6.82 15.48
C LYS A 56 16.52 -6.15 15.70
N LEU A 57 15.60 -6.28 14.73
CA LEU A 57 14.28 -5.68 14.80
C LEU A 57 13.34 -6.54 15.65
N PRO A 58 12.36 -5.93 16.33
CA PRO A 58 11.31 -6.68 16.97
C PRO A 58 10.51 -7.48 15.94
N LYS A 59 9.85 -8.53 16.41
CA LYS A 59 8.84 -9.25 15.62
C LYS A 59 7.77 -8.27 15.13
N ARG A 60 7.18 -8.59 13.97
CA ARG A 60 6.03 -7.85 13.45
C ARG A 60 4.86 -7.96 14.40
N MET A 61 3.89 -7.06 14.25
CA MET A 61 2.70 -7.02 15.12
C MET A 61 1.86 -8.32 15.11
N ASN A 62 1.98 -9.15 14.08
CA ASN A 62 1.34 -10.47 13.99
C ASN A 62 2.19 -11.60 14.58
N GLY A 63 3.35 -11.32 15.16
CA GLY A 63 4.26 -12.30 15.76
C GLY A 63 5.32 -12.89 14.83
N ASP A 64 5.25 -12.59 13.53
CA ASP A 64 6.22 -13.08 12.55
C ASP A 64 7.59 -12.40 12.71
N GLU A 65 8.65 -13.12 12.33
CA GLU A 65 9.99 -12.53 12.21
C GLU A 65 9.97 -11.38 11.20
N ALA A 66 10.61 -10.25 11.53
CA ALA A 66 10.60 -9.05 10.68
C ALA A 66 11.04 -9.36 9.24
N PHE A 67 12.05 -10.22 9.10
CA PHE A 67 12.67 -10.56 7.81
C PHE A 67 11.76 -11.35 6.86
N VAL A 68 10.67 -11.95 7.35
CA VAL A 68 9.66 -12.64 6.54
C VAL A 68 9.01 -11.68 5.52
N HIS A 69 8.89 -10.40 5.88
CA HIS A 69 8.26 -9.39 5.03
C HIS A 69 8.98 -9.13 3.70
N PRO A 70 10.26 -8.72 3.66
CA PRO A 70 10.96 -8.49 2.40
C PRO A 70 11.06 -9.77 1.55
N LEU A 71 11.14 -10.96 2.15
CA LEU A 71 11.17 -12.21 1.38
C LEU A 71 9.82 -12.53 0.71
N ASN A 72 8.69 -12.30 1.39
CA ASN A 72 7.38 -12.43 0.74
C ASN A 72 7.22 -11.45 -0.43
N ILE A 73 7.75 -10.24 -0.31
CA ILE A 73 7.77 -9.27 -1.42
C ILE A 73 8.51 -9.86 -2.63
N VAL A 74 9.69 -10.43 -2.44
CA VAL A 74 10.46 -11.08 -3.53
C VAL A 74 9.66 -12.22 -4.16
N VAL A 75 9.02 -13.07 -3.34
CA VAL A 75 8.15 -14.16 -3.84
C VAL A 75 7.00 -13.61 -4.69
N TYR A 76 6.35 -12.52 -4.26
CA TYR A 76 5.27 -11.89 -5.04
C TYR A 76 5.76 -11.29 -6.36
N LEU A 77 6.95 -10.70 -6.37
CA LEU A 77 7.58 -10.22 -7.61
C LEU A 77 7.84 -11.38 -8.58
N GLN A 78 8.38 -12.51 -8.10
CA GLN A 78 8.59 -13.71 -8.91
C GLN A 78 7.26 -14.30 -9.41
N GLN A 79 6.22 -14.34 -8.57
CA GLN A 79 4.88 -14.79 -8.95
C GLN A 79 4.22 -13.88 -10.00
N ALA A 80 4.60 -12.60 -10.06
CA ALA A 80 4.19 -11.68 -11.12
C ALA A 80 4.94 -11.92 -12.45
N GLY A 81 5.95 -12.80 -12.46
CA GLY A 81 6.79 -13.09 -13.62
C GLY A 81 8.05 -12.23 -13.72
N ILE A 82 8.42 -11.49 -12.66
CA ILE A 82 9.62 -10.65 -12.66
C ILE A 82 10.86 -11.54 -12.52
N LYS A 83 11.80 -11.36 -13.45
CA LYS A 83 13.12 -12.00 -13.47
C LYS A 83 14.27 -10.99 -13.40
N ASP A 84 13.94 -9.69 -13.36
CA ASP A 84 14.91 -8.60 -13.35
C ASP A 84 15.62 -8.55 -11.99
N GLU A 85 16.95 -8.73 -12.01
CA GLU A 85 17.76 -8.83 -10.79
C GLU A 85 17.68 -7.56 -9.93
N VAL A 86 17.64 -6.39 -10.55
CA VAL A 86 17.51 -5.10 -9.85
C VAL A 86 16.21 -5.05 -9.05
N THR A 87 15.09 -5.44 -9.66
CA THR A 87 13.76 -5.40 -9.02
C THR A 87 13.66 -6.40 -7.86
N LEU A 88 14.18 -7.61 -8.05
CA LEU A 88 14.18 -8.63 -7.00
C LEU A 88 15.09 -8.22 -5.82
N CYS A 89 16.29 -7.70 -6.10
CA CYS A 89 17.17 -7.14 -5.07
C CYS A 89 16.51 -5.94 -4.38
N ALA A 90 15.87 -5.04 -5.14
CA ALA A 90 15.18 -3.88 -4.58
C ALA A 90 14.02 -4.30 -3.66
N GLY A 91 13.26 -5.34 -4.01
CA GLY A 91 12.23 -5.91 -3.15
C GLY A 91 12.77 -6.39 -1.80
N LEU A 92 13.92 -7.07 -1.81
CA LEU A 92 14.59 -7.55 -0.60
C LEU A 92 15.03 -6.40 0.32
N ILE A 93 15.54 -5.30 -0.26
CA ILE A 93 16.15 -4.20 0.52
C ILE A 93 15.30 -2.95 0.63
N HIS A 94 14.04 -2.96 0.15
CA HIS A 94 13.24 -1.75 -0.05
C HIS A 94 13.13 -0.87 1.22
N ASP A 95 12.95 -1.50 2.37
CA ASP A 95 12.85 -0.85 3.68
C ASP A 95 14.18 -0.83 4.44
N LEU A 96 15.24 -1.51 3.96
CA LEU A 96 16.51 -1.65 4.68
C LEU A 96 17.12 -0.31 5.15
N PRO A 97 17.13 0.77 4.34
CA PRO A 97 17.61 2.06 4.81
C PRO A 97 16.72 2.66 5.92
N GLU A 98 15.40 2.54 5.80
CA GLU A 98 14.45 3.05 6.80
C GLU A 98 14.61 2.28 8.13
N GLU A 99 14.76 0.96 8.07
CA GLU A 99 14.99 0.11 9.25
C GLU A 99 16.31 0.43 9.95
N LYS A 100 17.40 0.69 9.21
CA LYS A 100 18.66 1.14 9.82
C LYS A 100 18.49 2.46 10.57
N VAL A 101 17.71 3.39 10.02
CA VAL A 101 17.42 4.68 10.67
C VAL A 101 16.55 4.48 11.91
N ASP A 102 15.59 3.55 11.89
CA ASP A 102 14.75 3.23 13.04
C ASP A 102 15.55 2.56 14.17
N VAL A 103 16.44 1.61 13.86
CA VAL A 103 17.38 1.04 14.85
C VAL A 103 18.23 2.14 15.49
N PHE A 104 18.81 3.03 14.69
CA PHE A 104 19.61 4.15 15.20
C PHE A 104 18.79 5.09 16.10
N LYS A 105 17.55 5.39 15.71
CA LYS A 105 16.62 6.21 16.50
C LYS A 105 16.37 5.61 17.88
N GLU A 106 16.13 4.30 17.95
CA GLU A 106 15.88 3.57 19.19
C GLU A 106 17.13 3.52 20.08
N GLU A 107 18.28 3.11 19.52
CA GLU A 107 19.56 3.02 20.23
C GLU A 107 19.97 4.37 20.85
N ASN A 108 19.73 5.47 20.13
CA ASN A 108 20.10 6.83 20.57
C ASN A 108 18.97 7.57 21.31
N LYS A 109 17.83 6.91 21.56
CA LYS A 109 16.67 7.47 22.28
C LYS A 109 16.24 8.84 21.75
N ILE A 110 16.31 9.05 20.43
CA ILE A 110 16.06 10.35 19.81
C ILE A 110 14.56 10.70 19.99
N LYS A 111 14.30 11.77 20.75
CA LYS A 111 12.96 12.33 21.02
C LYS A 111 12.88 13.77 20.52
N GLY A 112 11.71 14.19 20.06
CA GLY A 112 11.44 15.58 19.65
C GLY A 112 11.38 15.79 18.13
N PHE A 113 10.53 16.73 17.72
CA PHE A 113 10.08 16.87 16.32
C PHE A 113 11.05 17.62 15.40
N THR A 114 12.00 18.43 15.90
CA THR A 114 12.83 19.29 15.02
C THR A 114 14.29 18.88 15.04
N THR A 115 14.93 18.91 16.20
CA THR A 115 16.35 18.54 16.35
C THR A 115 16.57 17.05 16.07
N GLY A 116 15.66 16.19 16.54
CA GLY A 116 15.71 14.75 16.29
C GLY A 116 15.50 14.39 14.81
N LEU A 117 14.60 15.06 14.11
CA LEU A 117 14.38 14.79 12.68
C LEU A 117 15.61 15.14 11.82
N ASN A 118 16.29 16.25 12.12
CA ASN A 118 17.51 16.62 11.41
C ASN A 118 18.64 15.60 11.62
N GLN A 119 18.77 15.05 12.84
CA GLN A 119 19.74 13.99 13.12
C GLN A 119 19.44 12.70 12.35
N LEU A 120 18.16 12.28 12.30
CA LEU A 120 17.74 11.10 11.55
C LEU A 120 17.96 11.28 10.05
N ASP A 121 17.67 12.46 9.50
CA ASP A 121 17.92 12.78 8.10
C ASP A 121 19.41 12.73 7.73
N GLN A 122 20.29 13.25 8.60
CA GLN A 122 21.74 13.17 8.42
C GLN A 122 22.22 11.72 8.46
N TYR A 123 21.69 10.92 9.40
CA TYR A 123 22.02 9.51 9.50
C TYR A 123 21.53 8.71 8.27
N GLU A 124 20.34 9.00 7.76
CA GLU A 124 19.83 8.38 6.52
C GLU A 124 20.77 8.65 5.33
N GLN A 125 21.30 9.87 5.19
CA GLN A 125 22.30 10.19 4.17
C GLN A 125 23.59 9.39 4.33
N GLN A 126 24.04 9.19 5.58
CA GLN A 126 25.20 8.35 5.88
C GLN A 126 24.94 6.89 5.52
N VAL A 127 23.76 6.36 5.85
CA VAL A 127 23.32 4.99 5.48
C VAL A 127 23.39 4.80 3.98
N PHE A 128 22.81 5.71 3.18
CA PHE A 128 22.88 5.60 1.72
C PHE A 128 24.31 5.75 1.17
N THR A 129 25.13 6.61 1.76
CA THR A 129 26.52 6.79 1.34
C THR A 129 27.35 5.54 1.61
N GLN A 130 27.22 4.96 2.80
CA GLN A 130 27.87 3.71 3.17
C GLN A 130 27.39 2.56 2.28
N PHE A 131 26.08 2.41 2.14
CA PHE A 131 25.48 1.35 1.33
C PHE A 131 25.94 1.41 -0.13
N ARG A 132 26.02 2.62 -0.71
CA ARG A 132 26.60 2.83 -2.04
C ARG A 132 28.06 2.40 -2.13
N ARG A 133 28.89 2.75 -1.14
CA ARG A 133 30.32 2.37 -1.13
C ARG A 133 30.49 0.86 -1.05
N GLU A 134 29.72 0.21 -0.17
CA GLU A 134 29.73 -1.25 0.01
C GLU A 134 29.35 -1.97 -1.29
N LEU A 135 28.23 -1.59 -1.90
CA LEU A 135 27.77 -2.21 -3.14
C LEU A 135 28.73 -1.99 -4.32
N LEU A 136 29.31 -0.80 -4.45
CA LEU A 136 30.31 -0.54 -5.51
C LEU A 136 31.60 -1.34 -5.27
N SER A 137 32.04 -1.48 -4.01
CA SER A 137 33.19 -2.32 -3.66
C SER A 137 32.92 -3.79 -3.97
N PHE A 138 31.75 -4.30 -3.59
CA PHE A 138 31.32 -5.66 -3.90
C PHE A 138 31.23 -5.90 -5.40
N SER A 139 30.61 -4.99 -6.15
CA SER A 139 30.48 -5.08 -7.61
C SER A 139 31.83 -5.13 -8.31
N ARG A 140 32.82 -4.34 -7.88
CA ARG A 140 34.19 -4.42 -8.41
C ARG A 140 34.83 -5.78 -8.14
N LYS A 141 34.71 -6.29 -6.91
CA LYS A 141 35.31 -7.58 -6.50
C LYS A 141 34.69 -8.78 -7.22
N LYS A 142 33.38 -8.73 -7.49
CA LYS A 142 32.61 -9.81 -8.11
C LYS A 142 32.35 -9.59 -9.61
N MET A 143 32.94 -8.55 -10.20
CA MET A 143 32.77 -8.18 -11.60
C MET A 143 31.31 -7.99 -12.03
N ILE A 144 30.45 -7.52 -11.12
CA ILE A 144 29.04 -7.20 -11.41
C ILE A 144 29.00 -5.87 -12.15
N ASN A 145 28.17 -5.78 -13.19
CA ASN A 145 27.99 -4.56 -13.97
C ASN A 145 27.62 -3.36 -13.07
N PRO A 146 28.41 -2.27 -13.05
CA PRO A 146 28.15 -1.10 -12.22
C PRO A 146 26.79 -0.43 -12.49
N GLU A 147 26.22 -0.56 -13.69
CA GLU A 147 24.90 0.01 -13.99
C GLU A 147 23.79 -0.71 -13.21
N ILE A 148 23.92 -2.01 -12.92
CA ILE A 148 22.99 -2.75 -12.06
C ILE A 148 22.96 -2.12 -10.67
N ILE A 149 24.13 -1.82 -10.10
CA ILE A 149 24.25 -1.18 -8.78
C ILE A 149 23.66 0.23 -8.79
N LYS A 150 23.93 1.01 -9.83
CA LYS A 150 23.39 2.37 -9.96
C LYS A 150 21.86 2.36 -10.03
N GLN A 151 21.28 1.45 -10.82
CA GLN A 151 19.84 1.27 -10.94
C GLN A 151 19.23 0.79 -9.61
N LEU A 152 19.85 -0.19 -8.94
CA LEU A 152 19.41 -0.66 -7.62
C LEU A 152 19.37 0.47 -6.60
N LEU A 153 20.45 1.27 -6.49
CA LEU A 153 20.51 2.41 -5.58
C LEU A 153 19.43 3.46 -5.88
N LEU A 154 19.16 3.71 -7.17
CA LEU A 154 18.10 4.63 -7.58
C LEU A 154 16.72 4.10 -7.17
N VAL A 155 16.42 2.83 -7.46
CA VAL A 155 15.13 2.19 -7.10
C VAL A 155 14.95 2.15 -5.59
N THR A 156 15.96 1.73 -4.82
CA THR A 156 15.91 1.73 -3.35
C THR A 156 15.65 3.13 -2.81
N LYS A 157 16.32 4.16 -3.34
CA LYS A 157 16.10 5.55 -2.93
C LYS A 157 14.67 6.03 -3.23
N LEU A 158 14.05 5.58 -4.32
CA LEU A 158 12.64 5.88 -4.63
C LEU A 158 11.68 5.17 -3.67
N LEU A 159 12.07 4.01 -3.14
CA LEU A 159 11.28 3.19 -2.21
C LEU A 159 11.46 3.58 -0.75
N THR A 160 12.54 4.28 -0.37
CA THR A 160 12.76 4.75 1.00
C THR A 160 12.06 6.08 1.26
N ARG A 161 11.34 6.15 2.39
CA ARG A 161 10.71 7.39 2.87
C ARG A 161 11.57 8.05 3.93
N ASN A 162 12.06 9.25 3.61
CA ASN A 162 12.70 10.13 4.59
C ASN A 162 11.73 10.46 5.73
N LYS A 163 12.18 10.40 6.98
CA LYS A 163 11.31 10.58 8.17
C LYS A 163 10.65 11.96 8.24
N LYS A 164 11.25 12.99 7.62
CA LYS A 164 10.66 14.34 7.50
C LYS A 164 9.56 14.47 6.44
N ASP A 165 9.50 13.57 5.46
CA ASP A 165 8.60 13.72 4.33
C ASP A 165 7.21 13.15 4.68
N PHE A 166 6.17 13.93 4.39
CA PHE A 166 4.80 13.40 4.40
C PHE A 166 4.69 12.27 3.37
N TYR A 167 3.78 11.33 3.64
CA TYR A 167 3.60 10.13 2.80
C TYR A 167 3.36 10.47 1.32
N TYR A 168 2.58 11.53 1.05
CA TYR A 168 2.32 12.00 -0.32
C TYR A 168 3.58 12.43 -1.06
N LYS A 169 4.43 13.23 -0.41
CA LYS A 169 5.68 13.70 -1.00
C LYS A 169 6.59 12.55 -1.35
N TYR A 170 6.69 11.55 -0.48
CA TYR A 170 7.47 10.34 -0.72
C TYR A 170 6.95 9.54 -1.92
N ILE A 171 5.68 9.13 -1.91
CA ILE A 171 5.11 8.32 -3.01
C ILE A 171 5.18 9.07 -4.34
N HIS A 172 4.97 10.39 -4.34
CA HIS A 172 5.02 11.20 -5.55
C HIS A 172 6.39 11.23 -6.22
N LYS A 173 7.49 11.04 -5.47
CA LYS A 173 8.84 10.94 -6.04
C LYS A 173 8.95 9.78 -7.03
N ILE A 174 8.28 8.66 -6.77
CA ILE A 174 8.25 7.51 -7.69
C ILE A 174 7.63 7.95 -9.02
N PHE A 175 6.45 8.57 -8.98
CA PHE A 175 5.71 8.98 -10.17
C PHE A 175 6.37 10.11 -10.96
N ARG A 176 7.13 11.01 -10.30
CA ARG A 176 7.91 12.07 -10.93
C ARG A 176 9.30 11.64 -11.42
N CYS A 177 9.75 10.42 -11.14
CA CYS A 177 11.05 9.95 -11.62
C CYS A 177 11.11 10.01 -13.16
N SER A 178 12.17 10.59 -13.71
CA SER A 178 12.35 10.69 -15.17
C SER A 178 12.83 9.37 -15.78
N ASP A 179 13.57 8.56 -15.01
CA ASP A 179 13.98 7.22 -15.42
C ASP A 179 12.77 6.29 -15.39
N VAL A 180 12.27 5.97 -16.58
CA VAL A 180 11.06 5.12 -16.78
C VAL A 180 11.28 3.71 -16.25
N LEU A 181 12.49 3.16 -16.40
CA LEU A 181 12.79 1.81 -15.92
C LEU A 181 12.84 1.80 -14.39
N ALA A 182 13.55 2.74 -13.77
CA ALA A 182 13.60 2.83 -12.31
C ALA A 182 12.21 3.09 -11.70
N LYS A 183 11.39 3.92 -12.34
CA LYS A 183 9.98 4.14 -11.95
C LYS A 183 9.18 2.84 -12.00
N GLU A 184 9.26 2.09 -13.09
CA GLU A 184 8.53 0.84 -13.25
C GLU A 184 8.91 -0.17 -12.16
N ARG A 185 10.22 -0.39 -11.97
CA ARG A 185 10.76 -1.28 -10.93
C ARG A 185 10.30 -0.87 -9.52
N ALA A 186 10.33 0.44 -9.22
CA ALA A 186 9.86 0.95 -7.93
C ALA A 186 8.35 0.74 -7.75
N LEU A 187 7.53 0.90 -8.80
CA LEU A 187 6.09 0.61 -8.71
C LEU A 187 5.81 -0.88 -8.51
N GLU A 188 6.56 -1.76 -9.17
CA GLU A 188 6.44 -3.20 -8.99
C GLU A 188 6.72 -3.61 -7.53
N VAL A 189 7.86 -3.17 -6.99
CA VAL A 189 8.20 -3.42 -5.58
C VAL A 189 7.17 -2.80 -4.65
N LYS A 190 6.72 -1.57 -4.92
CA LYS A 190 5.76 -0.90 -4.03
C LYS A 190 4.41 -1.61 -4.01
N LEU A 191 3.92 -2.08 -5.14
CA LEU A 191 2.67 -2.86 -5.18
C LEU A 191 2.83 -4.21 -4.48
N ALA A 192 3.97 -4.88 -4.62
CA ALA A 192 4.27 -6.11 -3.89
C ALA A 192 4.29 -5.90 -2.36
N ASP A 193 4.92 -4.81 -1.89
CA ASP A 193 4.86 -4.35 -0.49
C ASP A 193 3.40 -4.15 -0.03
N ARG A 194 2.59 -3.45 -0.83
CA ARG A 194 1.18 -3.20 -0.50
C ARG A 194 0.32 -4.46 -0.51
N ILE A 195 0.60 -5.44 -1.37
CA ILE A 195 -0.06 -6.76 -1.35
C ILE A 195 0.20 -7.44 -0.01
N HIS A 196 1.47 -7.57 0.38
CA HIS A 196 1.83 -8.22 1.65
C HIS A 196 1.17 -7.54 2.84
N ASN A 197 1.21 -6.21 2.87
CA ASN A 197 0.65 -5.45 3.98
C ASN A 197 -0.89 -5.47 4.02
N SER A 198 -1.57 -5.68 2.90
CA SER A 198 -3.01 -5.97 2.89
C SER A 198 -3.35 -7.37 3.40
N ILE A 199 -2.51 -8.37 3.10
CA ILE A 199 -2.70 -9.74 3.57
C ILE A 199 -2.49 -9.82 5.09
N CYS A 200 -1.47 -9.13 5.63
CA CYS A 200 -1.15 -9.13 7.06
C CYS A 200 -1.84 -8.00 7.84
N ILE A 201 -2.89 -7.38 7.29
CA ILE A 201 -3.49 -6.15 7.85
C ILE A 201 -4.22 -6.39 9.18
N GLU A 202 -4.47 -7.65 9.53
CA GLU A 202 -5.26 -8.02 10.71
C GLU A 202 -4.61 -7.64 12.05
N CYS A 203 -3.32 -7.35 12.07
CA CYS A 203 -2.65 -6.89 13.28
C CYS A 203 -3.04 -5.45 13.68
N PHE A 204 -3.63 -4.67 12.78
CA PHE A 204 -4.03 -3.28 13.03
C PHE A 204 -5.45 -3.15 13.61
N SER A 205 -5.72 -2.03 14.30
CA SER A 205 -7.09 -1.61 14.65
C SER A 205 -7.93 -1.39 13.39
N GLU A 206 -9.26 -1.35 13.50
CA GLU A 206 -10.14 -1.06 12.38
C GLU A 206 -9.83 0.28 11.70
N GLU A 207 -9.61 1.34 12.47
CA GLU A 207 -9.26 2.65 11.92
C GLU A 207 -7.93 2.59 11.16
N GLU A 208 -6.90 1.95 11.75
CA GLU A 208 -5.62 1.77 11.09
C GLU A 208 -5.76 0.92 9.81
N ARG A 209 -6.55 -0.16 9.82
CA ARG A 209 -6.82 -0.99 8.63
C ARG A 209 -7.40 -0.16 7.49
N ILE A 210 -8.41 0.68 7.78
CA ILE A 210 -8.99 1.56 6.76
C ILE A 210 -7.92 2.50 6.21
N PHE A 211 -7.11 3.09 7.09
CA PHE A 211 -6.06 4.00 6.69
C PHE A 211 -4.97 3.34 5.84
N GLN A 212 -4.59 2.09 6.15
CA GLN A 212 -3.68 1.30 5.31
C GLN A 212 -4.28 1.04 3.93
N CYS A 213 -5.55 0.64 3.84
CA CYS A 213 -6.26 0.46 2.57
C CYS A 213 -6.40 1.77 1.78
N PHE A 214 -6.57 2.91 2.46
CA PHE A 214 -6.59 4.21 1.82
C PHE A 214 -5.24 4.58 1.18
N LYS A 215 -4.11 4.27 1.85
CA LYS A 215 -2.78 4.44 1.23
C LYS A 215 -2.66 3.61 -0.05
N ASN A 216 -3.21 2.40 -0.06
CA ASN A 216 -3.25 1.56 -1.26
C ASN A 216 -4.11 2.20 -2.37
N LEU A 217 -5.28 2.75 -2.03
CA LEU A 217 -6.13 3.47 -2.98
C LEU A 217 -5.35 4.57 -3.70
N PHE A 218 -4.58 5.38 -2.96
CA PHE A 218 -3.75 6.43 -3.55
C PHE A 218 -2.68 5.88 -4.49
N ILE A 219 -1.95 4.84 -4.07
CA ILE A 219 -0.90 4.21 -4.90
C ILE A 219 -1.50 3.60 -6.16
N LEU A 220 -2.61 2.87 -6.04
CA LEU A 220 -3.33 2.25 -7.15
C LEU A 220 -3.83 3.33 -8.12
N ASN A 221 -4.45 4.39 -7.62
CA ASN A 221 -4.94 5.47 -8.48
C ASN A 221 -3.83 6.08 -9.34
N ASN A 222 -2.68 6.42 -8.75
CA ASN A 222 -1.56 6.99 -9.48
C ASN A 222 -0.88 5.97 -10.41
N THR A 223 -0.82 4.70 -10.00
CA THR A 223 -0.29 3.63 -10.86
C THR A 223 -1.18 3.41 -12.07
N LYS A 224 -2.50 3.45 -11.90
CA LYS A 224 -3.45 3.35 -13.02
C LYS A 224 -3.32 4.54 -13.98
N ARG A 225 -3.15 5.76 -13.47
CA ARG A 225 -2.85 6.94 -14.31
C ARG A 225 -1.58 6.73 -15.15
N TYR A 226 -0.50 6.24 -14.52
CA TYR A 226 0.74 5.92 -15.23
C TYR A 226 0.52 4.83 -16.32
N LEU A 227 -0.17 3.75 -15.98
CA LEU A 227 -0.47 2.66 -16.91
C LEU A 227 -1.36 3.12 -18.08
N LEU A 228 -2.37 3.96 -17.82
CA LEU A 228 -3.21 4.56 -18.85
C LEU A 228 -2.41 5.48 -19.78
N GLN A 229 -1.50 6.28 -19.24
CA GLN A 229 -0.60 7.11 -20.06
C GLN A 229 0.32 6.25 -20.93
N LYS A 230 0.82 5.13 -20.41
CA LYS A 230 1.74 4.23 -21.12
C LYS A 230 1.05 3.36 -22.17
N LYS A 231 -0.16 2.84 -21.89
CA LYS A 231 -0.83 1.82 -22.72
C LYS A 231 -2.15 2.27 -23.35
N GLY A 232 -2.74 3.37 -22.89
CA GLY A 232 -4.04 3.85 -23.34
C GLY A 232 -5.12 2.77 -23.25
N LYS A 233 -5.87 2.58 -24.33
CA LYS A 233 -6.96 1.59 -24.43
C LYS A 233 -6.49 0.12 -24.34
N LYS A 234 -5.18 -0.16 -24.47
CA LYS A 234 -4.62 -1.51 -24.34
C LYS A 234 -4.34 -1.91 -22.89
N LEU A 235 -4.62 -1.05 -21.92
CA LEU A 235 -4.47 -1.37 -20.50
C LEU A 235 -5.26 -2.64 -20.15
N PHE A 236 -4.59 -3.60 -19.53
CA PHE A 236 -5.13 -4.91 -19.15
C PHE A 236 -5.55 -5.83 -20.31
N ALA A 237 -5.15 -5.53 -21.55
CA ALA A 237 -5.21 -6.49 -22.64
C ALA A 237 -4.14 -7.58 -22.44
N GLU A 238 -4.48 -8.83 -22.71
CA GLU A 238 -3.57 -9.97 -22.56
C GLU A 238 -2.50 -9.99 -23.68
N PRO A 239 -1.26 -10.45 -23.41
CA PRO A 239 -0.75 -10.87 -22.10
C PRO A 239 -0.46 -9.68 -21.17
N LEU A 240 -0.83 -9.81 -19.89
CA LEU A 240 -0.54 -8.80 -18.87
C LEU A 240 0.96 -8.67 -18.57
N THR A 241 1.45 -7.45 -18.39
CA THR A 241 2.80 -7.18 -17.88
C THR A 241 2.87 -7.43 -16.36
N PRO A 242 4.05 -7.71 -15.78
CA PRO A 242 4.18 -7.92 -14.33
C PRO A 242 3.58 -6.79 -13.48
N LEU A 243 3.81 -5.53 -13.85
CA LEU A 243 3.19 -4.37 -13.20
C LEU A 243 1.65 -4.39 -13.22
N GLU A 244 1.02 -4.88 -14.30
CA GLU A 244 -0.45 -5.00 -14.38
C GLU A 244 -0.98 -6.14 -13.52
N ILE A 245 -0.23 -7.25 -13.44
CA ILE A 245 -0.54 -8.37 -12.54
C ILE A 245 -0.49 -7.88 -11.09
N LEU A 246 0.60 -7.21 -10.70
CA LEU A 246 0.76 -6.64 -9.37
C LEU A 246 -0.32 -5.60 -9.05
N PHE A 247 -0.70 -4.76 -10.02
CA PHE A 247 -1.79 -3.80 -9.86
C PHE A 247 -3.11 -4.52 -9.52
N LYS A 248 -3.49 -5.53 -10.31
CA LYS A 248 -4.72 -6.31 -10.10
C LYS A 248 -4.68 -7.05 -8.75
N LYS A 249 -3.55 -7.66 -8.38
CA LYS A 249 -3.37 -8.37 -7.10
C LYS A 249 -3.45 -7.42 -5.91
N CYS A 250 -2.79 -6.27 -5.98
CA CYS A 250 -2.84 -5.24 -4.93
C CYS A 250 -4.24 -4.67 -4.75
N GLY A 251 -4.94 -4.35 -5.84
CA GLY A 251 -6.33 -3.90 -5.76
C GLY A 251 -7.24 -4.97 -5.17
N LYS A 252 -7.09 -6.23 -5.58
CA LYS A 252 -7.87 -7.34 -5.03
C LYS A 252 -7.61 -7.57 -3.54
N ALA A 253 -6.34 -7.56 -3.10
CA ALA A 253 -5.99 -7.71 -1.68
C ALA A 253 -6.56 -6.56 -0.84
N THR A 254 -6.53 -5.34 -1.38
CA THR A 254 -7.13 -4.16 -0.73
C THR A 254 -8.65 -4.29 -0.63
N TYR A 255 -9.30 -4.75 -1.71
CA TYR A 255 -10.74 -4.99 -1.74
C TYR A 255 -11.15 -6.03 -0.68
N GLU A 256 -10.43 -7.15 -0.60
CA GLU A 256 -10.70 -8.20 0.38
C GLU A 256 -10.48 -7.72 1.82
N ALA A 257 -9.41 -6.97 2.08
CA ALA A 257 -9.16 -6.36 3.40
C ALA A 257 -10.32 -5.46 3.86
N LEU A 258 -10.85 -4.61 2.96
CA LEU A 258 -11.99 -3.74 3.24
C LEU A 258 -13.30 -4.53 3.41
N LEU A 259 -13.49 -5.59 2.62
CA LEU A 259 -14.65 -6.48 2.75
C LEU A 259 -14.66 -7.18 4.12
N ASN A 260 -13.51 -7.76 4.51
CA ASN A 260 -13.34 -8.41 5.81
C ASN A 260 -13.58 -7.44 6.97
N LEU A 261 -13.10 -6.20 6.85
CA LEU A 261 -13.39 -5.16 7.82
C LEU A 261 -14.90 -4.88 7.91
N GLY A 262 -15.59 -4.77 6.77
CA GLY A 262 -17.05 -4.61 6.76
C GLY A 262 -17.77 -5.74 7.50
N HIS A 263 -17.30 -6.98 7.37
CA HIS A 263 -17.83 -8.12 8.13
C HIS A 263 -17.58 -8.00 9.64
N LEU A 264 -16.43 -7.49 10.06
CA LEU A 264 -16.13 -7.23 11.47
C LEU A 264 -17.06 -6.15 12.05
N CYS A 265 -17.26 -5.05 11.34
CA CYS A 265 -18.18 -3.99 11.77
C CYS A 265 -19.61 -4.53 11.94
N ILE A 266 -20.11 -5.35 11.00
CA ILE A 266 -21.44 -5.98 11.10
C ILE A 266 -21.56 -6.83 12.37
N LYS A 267 -20.53 -7.60 12.71
CA LYS A 267 -20.51 -8.42 13.94
C LYS A 267 -20.59 -7.60 15.23
N LYS A 268 -20.24 -6.31 15.20
CA LYS A 268 -20.36 -5.40 16.34
C LYS A 268 -21.80 -4.91 16.59
N GLY A 269 -22.79 -5.33 15.80
CA GLY A 269 -24.22 -5.06 16.10
C GLY A 269 -24.87 -3.98 15.24
N MET A 270 -24.25 -3.55 14.13
CA MET A 270 -24.85 -2.58 13.20
C MET A 270 -25.70 -3.23 12.08
N GLY A 271 -26.15 -4.47 12.28
CA GLY A 271 -26.84 -5.28 11.25
C GLY A 271 -28.07 -4.59 10.66
N ASP A 272 -28.86 -3.94 11.52
CA ASP A 272 -30.16 -3.35 11.17
C ASP A 272 -30.03 -2.16 10.22
N VAL A 273 -28.91 -1.44 10.28
CA VAL A 273 -28.66 -0.24 9.46
C VAL A 273 -27.74 -0.49 8.26
N LYS A 274 -27.21 -1.72 8.12
CA LYS A 274 -26.31 -2.10 7.01
C LYS A 274 -26.91 -1.75 5.64
N VAL A 275 -28.16 -2.15 5.41
CA VAL A 275 -28.83 -1.94 4.11
C VAL A 275 -29.04 -0.46 3.84
N MET A 276 -29.39 0.33 4.86
CA MET A 276 -29.55 1.78 4.74
C MET A 276 -28.25 2.45 4.28
N ILE A 277 -27.11 2.06 4.87
CA ILE A 277 -25.78 2.59 4.51
C ILE A 277 -25.42 2.21 3.07
N GLN A 278 -25.65 0.95 2.66
CA GLN A 278 -25.38 0.49 1.30
C GLN A 278 -26.21 1.23 0.25
N LEU A 279 -27.52 1.38 0.50
CA LEU A 279 -28.42 2.11 -0.40
C LEU A 279 -28.09 3.60 -0.45
N ALA A 280 -27.73 4.20 0.68
CA ALA A 280 -27.27 5.59 0.72
C ALA A 280 -26.00 5.79 -0.13
N PHE A 281 -25.06 4.84 -0.12
CA PHE A 281 -23.90 4.90 -1.01
C PHE A 281 -24.31 4.82 -2.48
N LYS A 282 -25.22 3.90 -2.85
CA LYS A 282 -25.68 3.76 -4.23
C LYS A 282 -26.41 5.03 -4.72
N LYS A 283 -27.26 5.62 -3.87
CA LYS A 283 -27.88 6.92 -4.13
C LYS A 283 -26.81 8.01 -4.35
N PHE A 284 -25.84 8.11 -3.44
CA PHE A 284 -24.74 9.07 -3.56
C PHE A 284 -23.95 8.89 -4.86
N ALA A 285 -23.57 7.66 -5.21
CA ALA A 285 -22.82 7.38 -6.43
C ALA A 285 -23.62 7.73 -7.70
N LEU A 286 -24.94 7.52 -7.71
CA LEU A 286 -25.83 7.91 -8.81
C LEU A 286 -25.94 9.43 -8.93
N GLU A 287 -26.14 10.14 -7.82
CA GLU A 287 -26.25 11.61 -7.79
C GLU A 287 -24.97 12.31 -8.25
N GLN A 288 -23.80 11.71 -7.94
CA GLN A 288 -22.52 12.24 -8.40
C GLN A 288 -22.18 11.84 -9.85
N SER A 289 -23.04 11.08 -10.54
CA SER A 289 -22.75 10.49 -11.86
C SER A 289 -21.44 9.67 -11.85
N GLY A 290 -21.22 8.92 -10.77
CA GLY A 290 -19.99 8.18 -10.47
C GLY A 290 -19.06 8.89 -9.48
N LEU A 291 -17.99 8.21 -9.08
CA LEU A 291 -17.08 8.68 -8.03
C LEU A 291 -15.77 9.25 -8.58
N TRP A 292 -15.84 10.02 -9.66
CA TRP A 292 -14.66 10.47 -10.41
C TRP A 292 -13.77 11.48 -9.68
N LYS A 293 -14.27 12.11 -8.61
CA LYS A 293 -13.53 13.13 -7.86
C LYS A 293 -13.78 13.05 -6.37
N VAL A 294 -12.80 13.49 -5.59
CA VAL A 294 -12.96 13.76 -4.17
C VAL A 294 -14.04 14.83 -3.96
N THR A 295 -15.10 14.47 -3.25
CA THR A 295 -16.24 15.35 -2.99
C THR A 295 -15.98 16.31 -1.83
N LYS A 296 -16.89 17.26 -1.63
CA LYS A 296 -16.95 18.18 -0.47
C LYS A 296 -18.15 17.80 0.39
N LEU A 297 -18.02 18.00 1.69
CA LEU A 297 -19.15 17.88 2.61
C LEU A 297 -20.14 19.03 2.38
N ASP A 298 -21.41 18.69 2.18
CA ASP A 298 -22.54 19.63 2.30
C ASP A 298 -23.10 19.52 3.72
N GLU A 299 -22.91 20.56 4.53
CA GLU A 299 -23.38 20.57 5.91
C GLU A 299 -24.91 20.65 6.04
N LYS A 300 -25.62 21.00 4.97
CA LYS A 300 -27.08 21.05 4.91
C LYS A 300 -27.71 19.73 4.51
N GLU A 301 -26.93 18.78 3.98
CA GLU A 301 -27.43 17.46 3.65
C GLU A 301 -27.83 16.72 4.93
N VAL A 302 -29.10 16.34 5.02
CA VAL A 302 -29.71 15.64 6.16
C VAL A 302 -29.89 14.15 5.90
N HIS A 303 -29.85 13.73 4.63
CA HIS A 303 -29.94 12.33 4.25
C HIS A 303 -28.61 11.61 4.51
N LEU A 304 -28.69 10.31 4.76
CA LEU A 304 -27.53 9.43 4.99
C LEU A 304 -26.47 9.45 3.87
N VAL A 305 -26.75 10.05 2.70
CA VAL A 305 -25.74 10.21 1.64
C VAL A 305 -24.59 11.13 2.08
N ARG A 306 -24.85 12.04 3.04
CA ARG A 306 -23.84 12.92 3.67
C ARG A 306 -22.60 12.16 4.12
N LEU A 307 -22.79 10.94 4.62
CA LEU A 307 -21.74 10.08 5.16
C LEU A 307 -20.66 9.68 4.13
N PHE A 308 -21.00 9.71 2.84
CA PHE A 308 -20.08 9.39 1.75
C PHE A 308 -19.47 10.62 1.08
N GLN A 309 -19.98 11.80 1.41
CA GLN A 309 -19.32 13.04 1.05
C GLN A 309 -18.00 13.13 1.83
N ASP A 310 -16.93 13.58 1.15
CA ASP A 310 -15.65 13.89 1.79
C ASP A 310 -14.91 12.69 2.43
N ILE A 311 -15.35 11.45 2.14
CA ILE A 311 -14.75 10.19 2.66
C ILE A 311 -13.24 10.11 2.44
N ILE A 312 -12.77 10.59 1.28
CA ILE A 312 -11.34 10.64 0.94
C ILE A 312 -10.61 11.73 1.73
N ARG A 313 -11.22 12.90 1.92
CA ARG A 313 -10.55 14.03 2.58
C ARG A 313 -10.22 13.77 4.03
N LYS A 314 -11.04 12.97 4.71
CA LYS A 314 -10.74 12.51 6.07
C LYS A 314 -9.34 11.91 6.14
N TYR A 315 -9.03 11.00 5.22
CA TYR A 315 -7.73 10.33 5.19
C TYR A 315 -6.63 11.16 4.55
N ASP A 316 -6.95 12.10 3.64
CA ASP A 316 -6.01 13.13 3.19
C ASP A 316 -5.49 13.94 4.39
N TYR A 317 -6.38 14.41 5.29
CA TYR A 317 -5.95 15.16 6.47
C TYR A 317 -4.95 14.37 7.31
N ARG A 318 -5.14 13.05 7.45
CA ARG A 318 -4.19 12.18 8.15
C ARG A 318 -2.85 12.10 7.44
N LEU A 319 -2.81 11.93 6.10
CA LEU A 319 -1.55 11.91 5.34
C LEU A 319 -0.79 13.24 5.34
N TYR A 320 -1.50 14.35 5.49
CA TYR A 320 -0.93 15.70 5.62
C TYR A 320 -0.57 16.10 7.05
N HIS A 321 -0.79 15.23 8.03
CA HIS A 321 -0.67 15.55 9.45
C HIS A 321 -1.52 16.79 9.86
N LYS A 322 -2.65 17.02 9.18
CA LYS A 322 -3.66 18.05 9.52
C LYS A 322 -4.55 17.53 10.66
N TRP A 323 -3.95 17.16 11.80
CA TRP A 323 -4.60 16.46 12.92
C TRP A 323 -5.86 17.17 13.44
N LYS A 324 -5.80 18.50 13.61
CA LYS A 324 -6.98 19.29 14.05
C LYS A 324 -8.17 19.15 13.09
N LYS A 325 -7.92 19.12 11.77
CA LYS A 325 -8.99 18.94 10.78
C LYS A 325 -9.53 17.51 10.78
N LEU A 326 -8.66 16.53 10.98
CA LEU A 326 -9.05 15.13 11.11
C LEU A 326 -10.00 14.92 12.29
N GLU A 327 -9.62 15.41 13.48
CA GLU A 327 -10.44 15.23 14.70
C GLU A 327 -11.79 15.94 14.60
N VAL A 328 -11.82 17.18 14.09
CA VAL A 328 -13.09 17.90 13.83
C VAL A 328 -13.97 17.11 12.85
N HIS A 329 -13.38 16.50 11.83
CA HIS A 329 -14.14 15.71 10.86
C HIS A 329 -14.70 14.43 11.48
N LYS A 330 -13.91 13.72 12.30
CA LYS A 330 -14.36 12.53 13.04
C LYS A 330 -15.53 12.86 13.97
N GLU A 331 -15.41 13.93 14.73
CA GLU A 331 -16.44 14.35 15.69
C GLU A 331 -17.75 14.73 14.98
N LYS A 332 -17.67 15.50 13.89
CA LYS A 332 -18.85 15.82 13.06
C LYS A 332 -19.52 14.57 12.49
N GLN A 333 -18.75 13.57 12.04
CA GLN A 333 -19.31 12.32 11.56
C GLN A 333 -20.00 11.54 12.68
N ARG A 334 -19.37 11.44 13.85
CA ARG A 334 -19.94 10.79 15.04
C ARG A 334 -21.27 11.41 15.45
N HIS A 335 -21.27 12.73 15.66
CA HIS A 335 -22.47 13.46 16.05
C HIS A 335 -23.61 13.29 15.03
N TYR A 336 -23.30 13.28 13.74
CA TYR A 336 -24.29 13.04 12.70
C TYR A 336 -24.89 11.63 12.79
N VAL A 337 -24.06 10.59 12.96
CA VAL A 337 -24.52 9.19 13.06
C VAL A 337 -25.39 8.98 14.30
N GLU A 338 -24.97 9.53 15.44
CA GLU A 338 -25.76 9.49 16.69
C GLU A 338 -27.13 10.13 16.51
N LYS A 339 -27.18 11.30 15.87
CA LYS A 339 -28.44 12.01 15.61
C LYS A 339 -29.31 11.28 14.60
N PHE A 340 -28.74 10.77 13.52
CA PHE A 340 -29.49 10.11 12.43
C PHE A 340 -30.10 8.79 12.90
N PHE A 341 -29.40 8.04 13.75
CA PHE A 341 -29.85 6.75 14.29
C PHE A 341 -30.32 6.84 15.75
N ALA A 342 -30.78 8.01 16.20
CA ALA A 342 -31.13 8.25 17.61
C ALA A 342 -32.12 7.23 18.18
N ASN A 343 -33.08 6.77 17.38
CA ASN A 343 -34.10 5.79 17.80
C ASN A 343 -33.54 4.39 18.12
N TYR A 344 -32.35 4.04 17.63
CA TYR A 344 -31.73 2.74 17.89
C TYR A 344 -30.99 2.70 19.23
N HIS A 345 -30.73 3.86 19.84
CA HIS A 345 -29.99 3.98 21.10
C HIS A 345 -28.66 3.20 21.12
N TYR A 346 -27.94 3.23 19.99
CA TYR A 346 -26.71 2.48 19.83
C TYR A 346 -25.61 2.93 20.82
N PRO A 347 -24.86 1.99 21.43
CA PRO A 347 -23.71 2.34 22.23
C PRO A 347 -22.57 2.90 21.37
N PRO A 348 -21.60 3.64 21.95
CA PRO A 348 -20.52 4.29 21.20
C PRO A 348 -19.71 3.34 20.29
N GLU A 349 -19.55 2.08 20.69
CA GLU A 349 -18.86 1.07 19.87
C GLU A 349 -19.60 0.79 18.56
N VAL A 350 -20.93 0.67 18.60
CA VAL A 350 -21.76 0.43 17.41
C VAL A 350 -21.76 1.66 16.51
N ILE A 351 -21.81 2.87 17.09
CA ILE A 351 -21.68 4.13 16.35
C ILE A 351 -20.34 4.17 15.59
N GLN A 352 -19.24 3.80 16.24
CA GLN A 352 -17.94 3.72 15.57
C GLN A 352 -17.93 2.65 14.48
N ALA A 353 -18.53 1.47 14.73
CA ALA A 353 -18.64 0.40 13.74
C ALA A 353 -19.42 0.86 12.49
N ILE A 354 -20.48 1.65 12.65
CA ILE A 354 -21.25 2.25 11.53
C ILE A 354 -20.35 3.15 10.67
N ILE A 355 -19.55 4.01 11.31
CA ILE A 355 -18.62 4.93 10.62
C ILE A 355 -17.57 4.12 9.86
N ASP A 356 -16.93 3.17 10.53
CA ASP A 356 -15.88 2.34 9.96
C ASP A 356 -16.41 1.48 8.80
N TYR A 357 -17.62 0.93 8.94
CA TYR A 357 -18.29 0.18 7.87
C TYR A 357 -18.57 1.04 6.65
N LYS A 358 -19.11 2.24 6.86
CA LYS A 358 -19.36 3.22 5.80
C LYS A 358 -18.07 3.55 5.05
N ASP A 359 -16.98 3.78 5.76
CA ASP A 359 -15.69 4.07 5.12
C ASP A 359 -15.15 2.86 4.36
N ALA A 360 -15.18 1.69 4.99
CA ALA A 360 -14.75 0.44 4.38
C ALA A 360 -15.55 0.16 3.10
N TYR A 361 -16.87 0.32 3.15
CA TYR A 361 -17.76 0.12 2.02
C TYR A 361 -17.47 1.11 0.88
N GLY A 362 -17.39 2.41 1.17
CA GLY A 362 -17.12 3.43 0.16
C GLY A 362 -15.76 3.24 -0.52
N LEU A 363 -14.71 3.00 0.27
CA LEU A 363 -13.36 2.75 -0.26
C LEU A 363 -13.30 1.43 -1.07
N LYS A 364 -14.01 0.38 -0.64
CA LYS A 364 -14.07 -0.90 -1.35
C LYS A 364 -14.66 -0.73 -2.74
N GLU A 365 -15.73 0.06 -2.86
CA GLU A 365 -16.37 0.35 -4.14
C GLU A 365 -15.46 1.19 -5.06
N LEU A 366 -14.71 2.15 -4.50
CA LEU A 366 -13.69 2.90 -5.26
C LEU A 366 -12.59 1.99 -5.82
N ILE A 367 -12.13 1.01 -5.03
CA ILE A 367 -11.16 0.00 -5.48
C ILE A 367 -11.74 -0.84 -6.62
N ALA A 368 -13.02 -1.21 -6.55
CA ALA A 368 -13.68 -1.94 -7.64
C ALA A 368 -13.74 -1.11 -8.93
N CYS A 369 -14.07 0.19 -8.84
CA CYS A 369 -14.02 1.10 -9.99
C CYS A 369 -12.61 1.19 -10.58
N LEU A 370 -11.56 1.31 -9.75
CA LEU A 370 -10.17 1.30 -10.21
C LEU A 370 -9.79 0.01 -10.91
N LEU A 371 -10.28 -1.15 -10.46
CA LEU A 371 -9.95 -2.43 -11.07
C LEU A 371 -10.67 -2.66 -12.40
N TYR A 372 -11.94 -2.27 -12.51
CA TYR A 372 -12.81 -2.80 -13.57
C TYR A 372 -13.39 -1.77 -14.54
N ILE A 373 -13.42 -0.48 -14.19
CA ILE A 373 -13.82 0.56 -15.14
C ILE A 373 -12.56 1.02 -15.89
N PRO A 374 -12.41 0.80 -17.21
CA PRO A 374 -11.11 0.91 -17.88
C PRO A 374 -10.38 2.25 -17.70
N ASP A 375 -11.09 3.36 -17.89
CA ASP A 375 -10.58 4.74 -17.84
C ASP A 375 -10.73 5.40 -16.47
N TYR A 376 -11.29 4.70 -15.50
CA TYR A 376 -11.54 5.28 -14.18
C TYR A 376 -10.27 5.58 -13.41
N VAL A 377 -10.09 6.85 -13.08
CA VAL A 377 -9.12 7.37 -12.12
C VAL A 377 -9.81 8.42 -11.26
N LEU A 378 -9.57 8.37 -9.95
CA LEU A 378 -10.08 9.33 -8.99
C LEU A 378 -9.21 10.60 -9.03
N GLY A 379 -9.82 11.76 -9.32
CA GLY A 379 -9.18 13.07 -9.28
C GLY A 379 -9.47 13.84 -7.98
N GLY A 380 -8.79 14.97 -7.78
CA GLY A 380 -9.10 15.93 -6.71
C GLY A 380 -8.50 15.60 -5.35
N PHE A 381 -7.50 14.73 -5.28
CA PHE A 381 -6.70 14.55 -4.06
C PHE A 381 -6.01 15.87 -3.68
N GLU A 382 -5.92 16.17 -2.38
CA GLU A 382 -5.17 17.36 -1.92
C GLU A 382 -3.72 17.34 -2.43
N ALA A 383 -3.13 16.13 -2.59
CA ALA A 383 -1.80 15.92 -3.18
C ALA A 383 -1.63 16.63 -4.53
N GLU A 384 -2.66 16.71 -5.36
CA GLU A 384 -2.57 17.38 -6.66
C GLU A 384 -2.29 18.87 -6.55
N ASN A 385 -2.61 19.51 -5.41
CA ASN A 385 -2.35 20.93 -5.19
C ASN A 385 -0.94 21.22 -4.65
N LEU A 386 -0.29 20.25 -3.99
CA LEU A 386 1.12 20.40 -3.56
C LEU A 386 2.09 20.57 -4.72
N PHE A 387 1.72 20.04 -5.88
CA PHE A 387 2.62 19.84 -7.01
C PHE A 387 2.29 20.74 -8.20
N LYS A 388 1.35 21.68 -8.04
CA LYS A 388 1.03 22.73 -9.01
C LYS A 388 1.90 23.98 -8.84
N SER A 389 2.62 24.10 -7.73
CA SER A 389 3.44 25.27 -7.36
C SER A 389 4.94 25.02 -7.37
N GLU A 390 5.38 23.88 -7.92
CA GLU A 390 6.77 23.55 -8.28
C GLU A 390 6.81 23.25 -9.77
#